data_AF-A0A1D8T5K0-F1
#
_entry.id   AF-A0A1D8T5K0-F1
#
_cell.length_a   1.000
_cell.length_b   1.000
_cell.length_c   1.000
_cell.angle_alpha   90.00
_cell.angle_beta   90.00
_cell.angle_gamma   90.00
#
_symmetry.space_group_name_H-M   'P 1'
#
loop_
_entity.id
_entity.type
_entity.pdbx_description
1 polymer ?
#
loop_
_entity_poly.entity_id
_entity_poly.type
_entity_poly.pdbx_seq_one_letter_code
_entity_poly.pdbx_strand_id
1 'polypeptide(L)'
;MRDTFEGCGEVAVLSLRCSIRTPNEGEIVALPQLTDEQRAAALEKAAAARRARAELKDKLKSGDITLKQVLSKADVDDIIGKTKVSAILEALPKIGKVKAQEIMANLEIAPTRRLRGLGDRQRDALLAHFS
;
A
#
# COMPACT_ATOMS: atom_id res chain seq x y z
N MET A 1 33.76 -37.57 23.15
CA MET A 1 33.99 -36.58 22.08
C MET A 1 32.99 -35.46 22.31
N ARG A 2 33.44 -34.41 23.03
CA ARG A 2 32.94 -33.02 23.14
C ARG A 2 31.40 -32.82 23.26
N ASP A 3 30.87 -32.48 24.45
CA ASP A 3 30.70 -31.10 25.00
C ASP A 3 29.67 -30.30 24.16
N THR A 4 28.61 -29.60 24.62
CA THR A 4 28.27 -29.01 25.94
C THR A 4 26.91 -28.27 25.81
N PHE A 5 26.19 -28.12 26.93
CA PHE A 5 25.31 -26.99 27.36
C PHE A 5 24.00 -26.69 26.58
N GLU A 6 22.80 -26.78 27.15
CA GLU A 6 22.20 -25.96 28.23
C GLU A 6 22.48 -24.45 28.13
N GLY A 7 21.42 -23.63 28.10
CA GLY A 7 21.51 -22.19 28.39
C GLY A 7 21.40 -21.23 27.20
N CYS A 8 20.18 -21.01 26.72
CA CYS A 8 19.73 -19.64 26.44
C CYS A 8 18.75 -19.34 27.58
N GLY A 9 19.12 -18.62 28.63
CA GLY A 9 19.66 -17.27 28.56
C GLY A 9 18.52 -16.32 28.94
N GLU A 10 18.21 -16.32 30.23
CA GLU A 10 17.31 -15.36 30.88
C GLU A 10 17.92 -13.96 30.76
N VAL A 11 17.29 -13.09 29.98
CA VAL A 11 17.49 -11.65 30.04
C VAL A 11 16.15 -10.96 29.90
N ALA A 12 15.83 -10.26 30.97
CA ALA A 12 14.65 -9.43 31.14
C ALA A 12 14.47 -8.43 29.99
N VAL A 13 13.25 -8.34 29.47
CA VAL A 13 12.71 -7.04 29.04
C VAL A 13 11.41 -6.83 29.80
N LEU A 14 11.62 -6.20 30.94
CA LEU A 14 10.64 -5.52 31.76
C LEU A 14 9.82 -4.53 30.89
N SER A 15 8.52 -4.47 31.16
CA SER A 15 7.72 -3.25 31.02
C SER A 15 7.65 -2.62 29.62
N LEU A 16 6.69 -3.10 28.82
CA LEU A 16 5.43 -2.37 28.65
C LEU A 16 4.44 -3.39 28.10
N ARG A 17 3.62 -3.93 28.99
CA ARG A 17 2.41 -4.69 28.62
C ARG A 17 1.47 -3.66 28.00
N CYS A 18 1.75 -3.31 26.73
CA CYS A 18 0.95 -2.42 25.92
C CYS A 18 -0.45 -3.01 25.99
N SER A 19 -1.32 -2.30 26.70
CA SER A 19 -2.74 -2.58 26.78
C SER A 19 -3.26 -2.51 25.36
N ILE A 20 -3.29 -3.64 24.66
CA ILE A 20 -4.06 -3.81 23.44
C ILE A 20 -5.51 -3.79 23.92
N ARG A 21 -5.99 -2.57 24.14
CA ARG A 21 -7.40 -2.32 24.37
C ARG A 21 -8.05 -2.71 23.05
N THR A 22 -8.74 -3.84 23.03
CA THR A 22 -9.63 -4.23 21.94
C THR A 22 -11.03 -3.72 22.31
N PRO A 23 -11.46 -2.52 21.90
CA PRO A 23 -12.88 -2.19 21.94
C PRO A 23 -13.49 -2.47 20.57
N ASN A 24 -14.20 -3.59 20.46
CA ASN A 24 -15.65 -3.60 20.28
C ASN A 24 -16.08 -5.00 19.85
N GLU A 25 -16.52 -5.76 20.84
CA GLU A 25 -17.39 -6.90 20.65
C GLU A 25 -18.74 -6.38 20.15
N GLY A 26 -19.07 -6.73 18.91
CA GLY A 26 -20.44 -7.04 18.49
C GLY A 26 -21.50 -5.93 18.56
N GLU A 27 -21.51 -5.03 17.59
CA GLU A 27 -22.78 -4.70 16.92
C GLU A 27 -22.86 -5.52 15.64
N ILE A 28 -23.51 -6.68 15.72
CA ILE A 28 -24.02 -7.39 14.54
C ILE A 28 -25.20 -6.57 13.99
N VAL A 29 -24.88 -5.44 13.37
CA VAL A 29 -25.79 -4.79 12.43
C VAL A 29 -26.09 -5.83 11.35
N ALA A 30 -27.33 -6.33 11.34
CA ALA A 30 -27.83 -7.23 10.32
C ALA A 30 -27.60 -6.56 8.96
N LEU A 31 -26.51 -6.95 8.28
CA LEU A 31 -26.20 -6.48 6.96
C LEU A 31 -27.36 -6.91 6.05
N PRO A 32 -27.96 -6.00 5.27
CA PRO A 32 -28.88 -6.41 4.23
C PRO A 32 -28.17 -7.45 3.36
N GLN A 33 -28.76 -8.64 3.24
CA GLN A 33 -28.23 -9.69 2.39
C GLN A 33 -28.29 -9.17 0.96
N LEU A 34 -27.15 -8.70 0.43
CA LEU A 34 -27.02 -8.26 -0.95
C LEU A 34 -27.64 -9.33 -1.84
N THR A 35 -28.61 -8.93 -2.68
CA THR A 35 -29.21 -9.85 -3.66
C THR A 35 -28.10 -10.40 -4.55
N ASP A 36 -28.26 -11.63 -5.08
CA ASP A 36 -27.21 -12.25 -5.89
C ASP A 36 -26.83 -11.39 -7.11
N GLU A 37 -27.78 -10.61 -7.62
CA GLU A 37 -27.56 -9.59 -8.66
C GLU A 37 -26.64 -8.44 -8.20
N GLN A 38 -26.82 -7.91 -6.98
CA GLN A 38 -25.95 -6.88 -6.43
C GLN A 38 -24.55 -7.40 -6.16
N ARG A 39 -24.43 -8.68 -5.75
CA ARG A 39 -23.14 -9.36 -5.60
C ARG A 39 -22.43 -9.48 -6.94
N ALA A 40 -23.14 -9.94 -7.98
CA ALA A 40 -22.59 -10.05 -9.33
C ALA A 40 -22.11 -8.68 -9.86
N ALA A 41 -22.92 -7.62 -9.70
CA ALA A 41 -22.54 -6.27 -10.10
C ALA A 41 -21.34 -5.72 -9.31
N ALA A 42 -21.24 -6.04 -8.01
CA ALA A 42 -20.09 -5.66 -7.19
C ALA A 42 -18.81 -6.42 -7.61
N LEU A 43 -18.93 -7.70 -7.94
CA LEU A 43 -17.82 -8.51 -8.45
C LEU A 43 -17.31 -7.98 -9.79
N GLU A 44 -18.20 -7.60 -10.70
CA GLU A 44 -17.84 -7.02 -11.98
C GLU A 44 -17.12 -5.67 -11.82
N LYS A 45 -17.67 -4.77 -11.00
CA LYS A 45 -17.01 -3.48 -10.68
C LYS A 45 -15.63 -3.69 -10.04
N ALA A 46 -15.50 -4.67 -9.15
CA ALA A 46 -14.21 -5.01 -8.54
C ALA A 46 -13.24 -5.61 -9.57
N ALA A 47 -13.71 -6.43 -10.51
CA ALA A 47 -12.90 -6.96 -11.60
C ALA A 47 -12.41 -5.83 -12.52
N ALA A 48 -13.30 -4.91 -12.93
CA ALA A 48 -12.93 -3.74 -13.72
C ALA A 48 -11.87 -2.88 -13.02
N ALA A 49 -12.02 -2.63 -11.72
CA ALA A 49 -11.03 -1.88 -10.95
C ALA A 49 -9.67 -2.59 -10.85
N ARG A 50 -9.64 -3.92 -10.75
CA ARG A 50 -8.38 -4.70 -10.76
C ARG A 50 -7.71 -4.64 -12.13
N ARG A 51 -8.48 -4.75 -13.22
CA ARG A 51 -7.98 -4.63 -14.60
C ARG A 51 -7.36 -3.26 -14.85
N ALA A 52 -8.07 -2.19 -14.50
CA ALA A 52 -7.57 -0.82 -14.65
C ALA A 52 -6.24 -0.59 -13.89
N ARG A 53 -6.09 -1.18 -12.69
CA ARG A 53 -4.82 -1.11 -11.95
C ARG A 53 -3.70 -1.89 -12.60
N ALA A 54 -3.99 -3.07 -13.14
CA ALA A 54 -3.00 -3.87 -13.86
C ALA A 54 -2.51 -3.11 -15.10
N GLU A 55 -3.43 -2.58 -15.91
CA GLU A 55 -3.11 -1.77 -17.09
C GLU A 55 -2.25 -0.55 -16.76
N LEU A 56 -2.51 0.14 -15.65
CA LEU A 56 -1.67 1.27 -15.22
C LEU A 56 -0.25 0.83 -14.86
N LYS A 57 -0.11 -0.30 -14.19
CA LYS A 57 1.22 -0.85 -13.86
C LYS A 57 1.96 -1.28 -15.12
N ASP A 58 1.25 -1.88 -16.08
CA ASP A 58 1.84 -2.29 -17.35
C ASP A 58 2.31 -1.07 -18.17
N LYS A 59 1.49 -0.01 -18.24
CA LYS A 59 1.85 1.26 -18.88
C LYS A 59 3.04 1.96 -18.20
N LEU A 60 3.15 1.85 -16.87
CA LEU A 60 4.32 2.36 -16.13
C LEU A 60 5.59 1.56 -16.44
N LYS A 61 5.43 0.24 -16.62
CA LYS A 61 6.55 -0.66 -16.93
C LYS A 61 7.05 -0.49 -18.37
N SER A 62 6.14 -0.27 -19.34
CA SER A 62 6.49 0.04 -20.73
C SER A 62 7.11 1.44 -20.88
N GLY A 63 6.87 2.34 -19.90
CA GLY A 63 7.34 3.72 -19.95
C GLY A 63 6.42 4.64 -20.75
N ASP A 64 5.23 4.18 -21.12
CA ASP A 64 4.24 4.98 -21.87
C ASP A 64 3.69 6.14 -21.05
N ILE A 65 3.70 6.00 -19.72
CA ILE A 65 3.23 7.03 -18.79
C ILE A 65 4.29 7.36 -17.74
N THR A 66 4.43 8.64 -17.44
CA THR A 66 5.37 9.13 -16.42
C THR A 66 4.71 9.21 -15.04
N LEU A 67 5.51 9.19 -13.98
CA LEU A 67 5.04 9.38 -12.60
C LEU A 67 4.20 10.65 -12.45
N LYS A 68 4.61 11.75 -13.07
CA LYS A 68 3.87 13.03 -13.06
C LYS A 68 2.46 12.87 -13.62
N GLN A 69 2.33 12.19 -14.77
CA GLN A 69 1.03 11.94 -15.37
C GLN A 69 0.15 11.03 -14.49
N VAL A 70 0.74 10.05 -13.81
CA VAL A 70 0.00 9.20 -12.86
C VAL A 70 -0.51 9.99 -11.67
N LEU A 71 0.28 10.91 -11.12
CA LEU A 71 -0.15 11.79 -10.04
C LEU A 71 -1.30 12.71 -10.50
N SER A 72 -1.22 13.30 -11.70
CA SER A 72 -2.31 14.11 -12.24
C SER A 72 -3.58 13.30 -12.49
N LYS A 73 -3.46 12.07 -13.01
CA LYS A 73 -4.60 11.16 -13.20
C LYS A 73 -5.20 10.71 -11.86
N ALA A 74 -4.39 10.60 -10.81
CA ALA A 74 -4.85 10.19 -9.49
C ALA A 74 -5.81 11.20 -8.83
N ASP A 75 -5.78 12.46 -9.24
CA ASP A 75 -6.68 13.50 -8.75
C ASP A 75 -8.07 13.44 -9.44
N VAL A 76 -8.14 12.87 -10.65
CA VAL A 76 -9.38 12.72 -11.43
C VAL A 76 -10.00 11.33 -11.23
N ASP A 77 -9.18 10.29 -11.34
CA ASP A 77 -9.61 8.89 -11.31
C ASP A 77 -9.51 8.31 -9.90
N ASP A 78 -10.65 8.09 -9.25
CA ASP A 78 -10.74 7.53 -7.91
C ASP A 78 -10.08 6.14 -7.77
N ILE A 79 -10.09 5.33 -8.83
CA ILE A 79 -9.45 4.00 -8.84
C ILE A 79 -7.93 4.15 -8.67
N ILE A 80 -7.35 5.14 -9.34
CA ILE A 80 -5.93 5.46 -9.31
C ILE A 80 -5.59 6.12 -7.99
N GLY A 81 -6.35 7.13 -7.58
CA GLY A 81 -6.17 7.84 -6.32
C GLY A 81 -6.18 6.92 -5.09
N LYS A 82 -6.97 5.84 -5.13
CA LYS A 82 -7.02 4.80 -4.08
C LYS A 82 -5.86 3.82 -4.12
N THR A 83 -4.99 3.85 -5.12
CA THR A 83 -3.83 2.95 -5.23
C THR A 83 -2.72 3.37 -4.25
N LYS A 84 -2.00 2.39 -3.71
CA LYS A 84 -0.86 2.62 -2.81
C LYS A 84 0.33 3.16 -3.58
N VAL A 85 1.08 4.08 -2.96
CA VAL A 85 2.29 4.66 -3.58
C VAL A 85 3.36 3.59 -3.80
N SER A 86 3.55 2.68 -2.84
CA SER A 86 4.50 1.57 -2.97
C SER A 86 4.27 0.72 -4.22
N ALA A 87 3.01 0.42 -4.53
CA ALA A 87 2.64 -0.40 -5.68
C ALA A 87 2.89 0.29 -7.04
N ILE A 88 3.00 1.62 -7.05
CA ILE A 88 3.33 2.42 -8.24
C ILE A 88 4.84 2.49 -8.41
N LEU A 89 5.58 2.74 -7.32
CA LEU A 89 7.03 2.76 -7.34
C LEU A 89 7.61 1.40 -7.74
N GLU A 90 7.02 0.30 -7.27
CA GLU A 90 7.39 -1.07 -7.68
C GLU A 90 7.07 -1.39 -9.15
N ALA A 91 6.18 -0.63 -9.79
CA ALA A 91 5.84 -0.84 -11.19
C ALA A 91 6.83 -0.14 -12.16
N LEU A 92 7.69 0.74 -11.63
CA LEU A 92 8.69 1.43 -12.44
C LEU A 92 9.84 0.49 -12.81
N PRO A 93 10.37 0.61 -14.03
CA PRO A 93 11.55 -0.15 -14.41
C PRO A 93 12.72 0.20 -13.49
N LYS A 94 13.51 -0.80 -13.09
CA LYS A 94 14.70 -0.68 -12.22
C LYS A 94 14.42 -0.47 -10.72
N ILE A 95 13.15 -0.37 -10.29
CA ILE A 95 12.76 -0.20 -8.88
C ILE A 95 12.01 -1.45 -8.40
N GLY A 96 12.60 -2.15 -7.43
CA GLY A 96 11.96 -3.27 -6.74
C GLY A 96 11.41 -2.87 -5.37
N LYS A 97 10.88 -3.86 -4.63
CA LYS A 97 10.32 -3.66 -3.28
C LYS A 97 11.27 -2.94 -2.33
N VAL A 98 12.55 -3.34 -2.32
CA VAL A 98 13.58 -2.79 -1.42
C VAL A 98 13.85 -1.32 -1.75
N LYS A 99 14.17 -1.00 -3.01
CA LYS A 99 14.40 0.38 -3.45
C LYS A 99 13.18 1.28 -3.26
N ALA A 100 11.98 0.75 -3.51
CA ALA A 100 10.75 1.50 -3.27
C ALA A 100 10.61 1.87 -1.78
N GLN A 101 10.91 0.94 -0.87
CA GLN A 101 10.90 1.20 0.57
C GLN A 101 11.97 2.23 0.98
N GLU A 102 13.19 2.13 0.44
CA GLU A 102 14.27 3.09 0.70
C GLU A 102 13.89 4.50 0.26
N ILE A 103 13.39 4.66 -0.97
CA ILE A 103 12.93 5.96 -1.49
C ILE A 103 11.81 6.53 -0.63
N MET A 104 10.84 5.70 -0.24
CA MET A 104 9.75 6.14 0.63
C MET A 104 10.23 6.55 2.02
N ALA A 105 11.19 5.82 2.59
CA ALA A 105 11.78 6.15 3.89
C ALA A 105 12.54 7.48 3.84
N ASN A 106 13.35 7.69 2.79
CA ASN A 106 14.11 8.92 2.57
C ASN A 106 13.21 10.15 2.41
N LEU A 107 12.01 9.96 1.84
CA LEU A 107 11.02 11.03 1.65
C LEU A 107 10.00 11.11 2.80
N GLU A 108 10.19 10.34 3.87
CA GLU A 108 9.30 10.27 5.04
C GLU A 108 7.83 9.94 4.69
N ILE A 109 7.63 9.10 3.66
CA ILE A 109 6.31 8.65 3.21
C ILE A 109 6.00 7.29 3.82
N ALA A 110 4.89 7.21 4.57
CA ALA A 110 4.43 5.95 5.14
C ALA A 110 4.07 4.90 4.05
N PRO A 111 4.40 3.60 4.23
CA PRO A 111 4.17 2.54 3.24
C PRO A 111 2.68 2.23 2.98
N THR A 112 1.80 2.65 3.89
CA THR A 112 0.34 2.47 3.78
C THR A 112 -0.33 3.61 3.01
N ARG A 113 0.40 4.67 2.64
CA ARG A 113 -0.15 5.87 2.01
C ARG A 113 -0.64 5.61 0.58
N ARG A 114 -1.67 6.35 0.16
CA ARG A 114 -2.29 6.30 -1.18
C ARG A 114 -1.96 7.56 -1.98
N LEU A 115 -2.06 7.48 -3.31
CA LEU A 115 -1.74 8.61 -4.21
C LEU A 115 -2.54 9.88 -3.89
N ARG A 116 -3.85 9.76 -3.65
CA ARG A 116 -4.71 10.91 -3.31
C ARG A 116 -4.38 11.53 -1.95
N GLY A 117 -3.81 10.77 -1.02
CA GLY A 117 -3.47 11.24 0.33
C GLY A 117 -2.05 11.81 0.44
N LEU A 118 -1.34 11.96 -0.67
CA LEU A 118 0.02 12.47 -0.71
C LEU A 118 -0.01 14.00 -0.70
N GLY A 119 0.67 14.64 0.25
CA GLY A 119 0.73 16.10 0.35
C GLY A 119 1.60 16.73 -0.74
N ASP A 120 1.39 18.00 -1.06
CA ASP A 120 2.07 18.69 -2.16
C ASP A 120 3.60 18.64 -2.04
N ARG A 121 4.14 18.89 -0.84
CA ARG A 121 5.59 18.77 -0.58
C ARG A 121 6.15 17.38 -0.90
N GLN A 122 5.38 16.33 -0.60
CA GLN A 122 5.79 14.94 -0.86
C GLN A 122 5.67 14.61 -2.36
N ARG A 123 4.67 15.17 -3.04
CA ARG A 123 4.53 15.08 -4.51
C ARG A 123 5.73 15.73 -5.19
N ASP A 124 6.08 16.94 -4.77
CA ASP A 124 7.22 17.69 -5.32
C ASP A 124 8.54 16.96 -5.05
N ALA A 125 8.74 16.43 -3.85
CA ALA A 125 9.95 15.68 -3.51
C ALA A 125 10.09 14.38 -4.33
N LEU A 126 8.98 13.66 -4.58
CA LEU A 126 8.98 12.52 -5.49
C LEU A 126 9.34 12.95 -6.92
N LEU A 127 8.74 14.04 -7.42
CA LEU A 127 9.03 14.53 -8.77
C LEU A 127 10.48 14.97 -8.91
N ALA A 128 11.05 15.63 -7.90
CA ALA A 128 12.46 16.02 -7.88
C ALA A 128 13.42 14.81 -7.83
N HIS A 129 13.01 13.70 -7.23
CA HIS A 129 13.86 12.50 -7.18
C HIS A 129 13.90 11.74 -8.52
N PHE A 130 12.85 11.86 -9.33
CA PHE A 130 12.70 11.16 -10.62
C PHE A 130 12.83 12.09 -11.84
N SER A 131 13.21 13.36 -11.65
CA SER A 131 13.48 14.32 -12.74
C SER A 131 14.83 14.10 -13.40
#